data_AF-A0A0N9UWE9-F1
#
_entry.id   AF-A0A0N9UWE9-F1
#
_cell.length_a   1.000
_cell.length_b   1.000
_cell.length_c   1.000
_cell.angle_alpha   90.00
_cell.angle_beta   90.00
_cell.angle_gamma   90.00
#
_symmetry.space_group_name_H-M   'P 1'
#
loop_
_entity.id
_entity.type
_entity.pdbx_description
1 polymer ?
#
loop_
_entity_poly.entity_id
_entity_poly.type
_entity_poly.pdbx_seq_one_letter_code
_entity_poly.pdbx_strand_id
1 'polypeptide(L)'
;MRPEGDPVTLPLWRERSGWLFVLLAVAAIVAVLHLSGQIGGGVATRPHPVAPPADIVPDVLPMELAPVTEDDARAANAKIPLITKDFATPRPFVYAGDGDGRSRARDCLAAAMLYEAGDGSKGQFAVGQVIINRARHPAFPKSICGVVFQGSERSTGCQFTFTCDGALSRRYSDAAWTRAQVNADMMMSGLTYPAVGLATHYHTDWVRPYWSDSLEKIAIVDTHLFFRWPGYWGTPGAFRGAVSGSDGPVAKMAALSPLHALALGVAPTELAGVDANAALGEARVIAGAGEAAGRDTIYVALDRKAAPESFVTTALRLCGDKPYCKFMGWTNPTLKPDSDAMSDMQRAAMTFSYLRDDKAGFEKALWNCSEYKRDDARQCMKR
;
A
#
# COMPACT_ATOMS: atom_id res chain seq x y z
N MET A 1 64.80 -51.72 62.60
CA MET A 1 64.91 -51.88 61.14
C MET A 1 63.50 -51.88 60.57
N ARG A 2 63.22 -51.03 59.57
CA ARG A 2 61.92 -50.99 58.88
C ARG A 2 61.66 -52.33 58.18
N PRO A 3 60.45 -52.90 58.20
CA PRO A 3 60.06 -53.87 57.19
C PRO A 3 59.61 -53.14 55.92
N GLU A 4 60.09 -53.66 54.80
CA GLU A 4 59.76 -53.26 53.43
C GLU A 4 58.26 -53.41 53.14
N GLY A 5 57.72 -52.49 52.34
CA GLY A 5 56.35 -52.57 51.83
C GLY A 5 56.31 -53.41 50.54
N ASP A 6 55.36 -54.34 50.48
CA ASP A 6 55.07 -55.13 49.28
C ASP A 6 54.42 -54.27 48.18
N PRO A 7 54.76 -54.50 46.89
CA PRO A 7 54.12 -53.81 45.77
C PRO A 7 52.74 -54.43 45.47
N VAL A 8 51.71 -53.58 45.47
CA VAL A 8 50.35 -53.96 45.04
C VAL A 8 50.31 -54.10 43.51
N THR A 9 50.20 -55.33 43.01
CA THR A 9 49.90 -55.61 41.60
C THR A 9 48.41 -55.41 41.34
N LEU A 10 48.04 -54.41 40.56
CA LEU A 10 46.66 -54.25 40.07
C LEU A 10 46.36 -55.26 38.94
N PRO A 11 45.17 -55.88 38.91
CA PRO A 11 44.84 -56.93 37.95
C PRO A 11 44.59 -56.38 36.53
N LEU A 12 45.28 -57.00 35.56
CA LEU A 12 45.25 -56.73 34.10
C LEU A 12 43.85 -56.81 33.44
N TRP A 13 42.83 -57.28 34.16
CA TRP A 13 41.45 -57.38 33.62
C TRP A 13 40.75 -56.02 33.48
N ARG A 14 41.17 -54.99 34.22
CA ARG A 14 40.55 -53.66 34.18
C ARG A 14 40.90 -52.87 32.91
N GLU A 15 42.02 -53.18 32.25
CA GLU A 15 42.45 -52.48 31.04
C GLU A 15 41.73 -52.97 29.78
N ARG A 16 41.50 -54.28 29.64
CA ARG A 16 40.81 -54.84 28.44
C ARG A 16 39.36 -54.35 28.32
N SER A 17 38.66 -54.17 29.44
CA SER A 17 37.29 -53.63 29.47
C SER A 17 37.24 -52.14 29.13
N GLY A 18 38.26 -51.37 29.53
CA GLY A 18 38.38 -49.96 29.19
C GLY A 18 38.60 -49.74 27.69
N TRP A 19 39.49 -50.52 27.07
CA TRP A 19 39.73 -50.45 25.63
C TRP A 19 38.51 -50.85 24.80
N LEU A 20 37.73 -51.84 25.24
CA LEU A 20 36.49 -52.21 24.57
C LEU A 20 35.45 -51.08 24.61
N PHE A 21 35.34 -50.38 25.75
CA PHE A 21 34.44 -49.23 25.91
C PHE A 21 34.85 -48.06 25.02
N VAL A 22 36.15 -47.77 24.93
CA VAL A 22 36.68 -46.72 24.06
C VAL A 22 36.41 -47.04 22.60
N LEU A 23 36.64 -48.28 22.16
CA LEU A 23 36.37 -48.70 20.78
C LEU A 23 34.88 -48.60 20.43
N LEU A 24 33.99 -49.00 21.33
CA LEU A 24 32.54 -48.88 21.14
C LEU A 24 32.08 -47.42 21.11
N ALA A 25 32.64 -46.56 21.95
CA ALA A 25 32.34 -45.13 21.95
C ALA A 25 32.82 -44.44 20.65
N VAL A 26 34.03 -44.77 20.19
CA VAL A 26 34.57 -44.27 18.91
C VAL A 26 33.73 -44.77 17.75
N ALA A 27 33.36 -46.06 17.73
CA ALA A 27 32.50 -46.62 16.69
C ALA A 27 31.11 -45.95 16.66
N ALA A 28 30.52 -45.67 17.82
CA ALA A 28 29.25 -44.95 17.92
C ALA A 28 29.37 -43.51 17.42
N ILE A 29 30.44 -42.79 17.77
CA ILE A 29 30.69 -41.42 17.28
C ILE A 29 30.91 -41.42 15.77
N VAL A 30 31.70 -42.36 15.25
CA VAL A 30 31.94 -42.50 13.80
C VAL A 30 30.65 -42.85 13.07
N ALA A 31 29.81 -43.73 13.64
CA ALA A 31 28.50 -44.06 13.08
C ALA A 31 27.56 -42.84 13.07
N VAL A 32 27.50 -42.06 14.16
CA VAL A 32 26.72 -40.83 14.23
C VAL A 32 27.24 -39.80 13.23
N LEU A 33 28.56 -39.63 13.10
CA LEU A 33 29.16 -38.71 12.12
C LEU A 33 28.91 -39.15 10.68
N HIS A 34 28.97 -40.46 10.39
CA HIS A 34 28.64 -40.98 9.06
C HIS A 34 27.15 -40.86 8.74
N LEU A 35 26.26 -41.15 9.69
CA LEU A 35 24.82 -41.00 9.50
C LEU A 35 24.43 -39.52 9.37
N SER A 36 25.08 -38.64 10.14
CA SER A 36 24.90 -37.18 10.03
C SER A 36 25.45 -36.63 8.72
N GLY A 37 26.57 -37.20 8.22
CA GLY A 37 27.15 -36.88 6.91
C GLY A 37 26.30 -37.38 5.73
N GLN A 38 25.56 -38.49 5.90
CA GLN A 38 24.62 -39.00 4.91
C GLN A 38 23.27 -38.27 4.90
N ILE A 39 22.88 -37.63 6.01
CA ILE A 39 21.71 -36.73 6.10
C ILE A 39 22.05 -35.32 5.57
N GLY A 40 23.31 -35.06 5.21
CA GLY A 40 23.71 -33.96 4.35
C GLY A 40 23.18 -34.15 2.93
N GLY A 41 21.86 -34.07 2.76
CA GLY A 41 21.24 -33.93 1.45
C GLY A 41 21.95 -32.79 0.74
N GLY A 42 22.68 -33.12 -0.32
CA GLY A 42 23.45 -32.15 -1.08
C GLY A 42 22.57 -30.95 -1.34
N VAL A 43 23.02 -29.76 -0.91
CA VAL A 43 22.36 -28.51 -1.26
C VAL A 43 22.44 -28.45 -2.78
N ALA A 44 21.37 -28.89 -3.45
CA ALA A 44 21.24 -28.73 -4.88
C ALA A 44 21.37 -27.23 -5.14
N THR A 45 22.51 -26.81 -5.67
CA THR A 45 22.77 -25.44 -6.08
C THR A 45 21.71 -25.10 -7.11
N ARG A 46 20.72 -24.33 -6.71
CA ARG A 46 19.64 -23.89 -7.61
C ARG A 46 20.29 -23.17 -8.79
N PRO A 47 19.89 -23.47 -10.04
CA PRO A 47 20.34 -22.71 -11.19
C PRO A 47 20.02 -21.24 -10.95
N HIS A 48 20.98 -20.35 -11.22
CA HIS A 48 20.69 -18.91 -11.17
C HIS A 48 19.62 -18.57 -12.20
N PRO A 49 18.65 -17.69 -11.87
CA PRO A 49 17.69 -17.18 -12.83
C PRO A 49 18.35 -16.70 -14.12
N VAL A 50 17.85 -17.15 -15.27
CA VAL A 50 18.38 -16.75 -16.58
C VAL A 50 17.75 -15.42 -16.99
N ALA A 51 18.60 -14.43 -17.30
CA ALA A 51 18.15 -13.13 -17.79
C ALA A 51 17.47 -13.26 -19.16
N PRO A 52 16.24 -12.73 -19.33
CA PRO A 52 15.65 -12.57 -20.65
C PRO A 52 16.52 -11.66 -21.54
N PRO A 53 16.49 -11.84 -22.87
CA PRO A 53 17.18 -10.94 -23.81
C PRO A 53 16.78 -9.47 -23.58
N ALA A 54 17.72 -8.54 -23.73
CA ALA A 54 17.51 -7.13 -23.42
C ALA A 54 16.62 -6.39 -24.44
N ASP A 55 16.41 -7.00 -25.62
CA ASP A 55 15.60 -6.50 -26.73
C ASP A 55 14.15 -7.01 -26.70
N ILE A 56 13.86 -8.04 -25.90
CA ILE A 56 12.52 -8.62 -25.76
C ILE A 56 11.97 -8.31 -24.37
N VAL A 57 10.87 -7.55 -24.31
CA VAL A 57 10.18 -7.24 -23.05
C VAL A 57 9.66 -8.56 -22.45
N PRO A 58 10.01 -8.91 -21.20
CA PRO A 58 9.59 -10.17 -20.60
C PRO A 58 8.08 -10.20 -20.37
N ASP A 59 7.48 -11.35 -20.60
CA ASP A 59 6.09 -11.60 -20.23
C ASP A 59 5.94 -11.67 -18.71
N VAL A 60 4.91 -11.01 -18.17
CA VAL A 60 4.56 -11.09 -16.75
C VAL A 60 3.78 -12.37 -16.51
N LEU A 61 4.38 -13.31 -15.78
CA LEU A 61 3.75 -14.60 -15.46
C LEU A 61 2.59 -14.40 -14.45
N PRO A 62 1.49 -15.17 -14.58
CA PRO A 62 0.38 -15.10 -13.64
C PRO A 62 0.80 -15.55 -12.23
N MET A 63 0.04 -15.13 -11.22
CA MET A 63 0.24 -15.53 -9.82
C MET A 63 -0.35 -16.93 -9.57
N GLU A 64 0.21 -17.94 -10.24
CA GLU A 64 -0.15 -19.34 -10.03
C GLU A 64 0.76 -19.93 -8.93
N LEU A 65 0.13 -20.46 -7.87
CA LEU A 65 0.82 -20.99 -6.70
C LEU A 65 1.09 -22.49 -6.87
N ALA A 66 2.30 -22.91 -6.48
CA ALA A 66 2.63 -24.32 -6.31
C ALA A 66 1.77 -24.93 -5.19
N PRO A 67 1.29 -26.18 -5.35
CA PRO A 67 0.44 -26.85 -4.37
C PRO A 67 1.27 -27.38 -3.19
N VAL A 68 1.80 -26.48 -2.37
CA VAL A 68 2.62 -26.78 -1.19
C VAL A 68 1.93 -26.27 0.08
N THR A 69 2.25 -26.86 1.24
CA THR A 69 1.79 -26.34 2.52
C THR A 69 2.46 -25.00 2.85
N GLU A 70 1.89 -24.22 3.78
CA GLU A 70 2.51 -22.96 4.21
C GLU A 70 3.90 -23.17 4.84
N ASP A 71 4.07 -24.24 5.62
CA ASP A 71 5.37 -24.56 6.25
C ASP A 71 6.41 -24.96 5.20
N ASP A 72 6.02 -25.76 4.22
CA ASP A 72 6.88 -26.11 3.09
C ASP A 72 7.22 -24.87 2.25
N ALA A 73 6.25 -23.97 2.05
CA ALA A 73 6.46 -22.70 1.36
C ALA A 73 7.49 -21.83 2.10
N ARG A 74 7.35 -21.65 3.42
CA ARG A 74 8.31 -20.91 4.25
C ARG A 74 9.69 -21.54 4.18
N ALA A 75 9.79 -22.86 4.34
CA ALA A 75 11.06 -23.58 4.27
C ALA A 75 11.73 -23.47 2.90
N ALA A 76 10.96 -23.51 1.81
CA ALA A 76 11.47 -23.35 0.45
C ALA A 76 11.89 -21.90 0.16
N ASN A 77 11.13 -20.92 0.64
CA ASN A 77 11.41 -19.49 0.47
C ASN A 77 12.63 -19.00 1.25
N ALA A 78 12.85 -19.57 2.44
CA ALA A 78 14.04 -19.33 3.25
C ALA A 78 15.34 -19.75 2.53
N LYS A 79 15.27 -20.77 1.68
CA LYS A 79 16.41 -21.26 0.88
C LYS A 79 16.76 -20.39 -0.33
N ILE A 80 15.87 -19.48 -0.75
CA ILE A 80 16.18 -18.55 -1.84
C ILE A 80 17.21 -17.53 -1.32
N PRO A 81 18.38 -17.35 -1.96
CA PRO A 81 19.35 -16.37 -1.50
C PRO A 81 18.85 -14.93 -1.69
N LEU A 82 19.22 -14.04 -0.77
CA LEU A 82 18.99 -12.60 -0.91
C LEU A 82 20.13 -11.99 -1.75
N ILE A 83 19.80 -11.46 -2.91
CA ILE A 83 20.75 -10.83 -3.83
C ILE A 83 20.90 -9.36 -3.47
N THR A 84 22.07 -9.00 -2.93
CA THR A 84 22.45 -7.60 -2.61
C THR A 84 23.36 -6.98 -3.67
N LYS A 85 23.94 -7.82 -4.55
CA LYS A 85 24.79 -7.36 -5.64
C LYS A 85 23.97 -6.53 -6.64
N ASP A 86 24.53 -5.40 -7.06
CA ASP A 86 23.92 -4.48 -8.02
C ASP A 86 22.52 -4.02 -7.58
N PHE A 87 22.26 -3.98 -6.27
CA PHE A 87 21.02 -3.44 -5.72
C PHE A 87 20.93 -1.95 -6.05
N ALA A 88 19.83 -1.55 -6.68
CA ALA A 88 19.62 -0.18 -7.11
C ALA A 88 18.43 0.43 -6.39
N THR A 89 18.59 1.66 -5.91
CA THR A 89 17.51 2.42 -5.30
C THR A 89 16.59 3.00 -6.38
N PRO A 90 15.26 3.03 -6.14
CA PRO A 90 14.33 3.64 -7.06
C PRO A 90 14.58 5.15 -7.14
N ARG A 91 14.38 5.72 -8.33
CA ARG A 91 14.40 7.18 -8.52
C ARG A 91 13.06 7.78 -8.06
N PRO A 92 13.03 9.00 -7.50
CA PRO A 92 11.80 9.71 -7.19
C PRO A 92 10.80 9.68 -8.35
N PHE A 93 9.54 9.51 -8.00
CA PHE A 93 8.43 9.52 -8.94
C PHE A 93 7.53 10.71 -8.62
N VAL A 94 7.36 11.60 -9.58
CA VAL A 94 6.38 12.68 -9.51
C VAL A 94 5.31 12.35 -10.54
N TYR A 95 4.08 12.15 -10.07
CA TYR A 95 2.95 11.93 -10.97
C TYR A 95 2.73 13.20 -11.81
N ALA A 96 2.75 13.04 -13.14
CA ALA A 96 2.85 14.16 -14.07
C ALA A 96 1.55 14.96 -14.25
N GLY A 97 0.38 14.40 -13.90
CA GLY A 97 -0.89 15.10 -14.06
C GLY A 97 -1.51 15.61 -12.76
N ASP A 98 -2.67 16.23 -12.93
CA ASP A 98 -3.42 16.97 -11.92
C ASP A 98 -4.92 16.59 -11.89
N GLY A 99 -5.69 17.30 -11.07
CA GLY A 99 -7.14 17.17 -10.97
C GLY A 99 -7.65 15.77 -10.62
N ASP A 100 -8.77 15.38 -11.24
CA ASP A 100 -9.44 14.12 -10.95
C ASP A 100 -8.62 12.90 -11.38
N GLY A 101 -7.84 13.00 -12.46
CA GLY A 101 -6.97 11.92 -12.91
C GLY A 101 -5.92 11.56 -11.87
N ARG A 102 -5.27 12.57 -11.29
CA ARG A 102 -4.34 12.39 -10.17
C ARG A 102 -5.05 11.80 -8.95
N SER A 103 -6.23 12.30 -8.62
CA SER A 103 -6.96 11.86 -7.44
C SER A 103 -7.43 10.40 -7.56
N ARG A 104 -7.81 9.95 -8.77
CA ARG A 104 -8.09 8.54 -9.06
C ARG A 104 -6.83 7.67 -8.97
N ALA A 105 -5.70 8.14 -9.51
CA ALA A 105 -4.42 7.44 -9.36
C ALA A 105 -4.04 7.24 -7.88
N ARG A 106 -4.21 8.28 -7.06
CA ARG A 106 -4.01 8.22 -5.60
C ARG A 106 -4.89 7.17 -4.97
N ASP A 107 -6.18 7.14 -5.31
CA ASP A 107 -7.12 6.21 -4.69
C ASP A 107 -6.82 4.75 -5.09
N CYS A 108 -6.43 4.49 -6.33
CA CYS A 108 -5.95 3.17 -6.75
C CYS A 108 -4.68 2.73 -6.00
N LEU A 109 -3.70 3.64 -5.85
CA LEU A 109 -2.47 3.36 -5.12
C LEU A 109 -2.75 3.09 -3.64
N ALA A 110 -3.58 3.94 -3.02
CA ALA A 110 -3.98 3.82 -1.62
C ALA A 110 -4.73 2.50 -1.36
N ALA A 111 -5.65 2.10 -2.25
CA ALA A 111 -6.33 0.82 -2.16
C ALA A 111 -5.34 -0.33 -2.21
N ALA A 112 -4.44 -0.36 -3.18
CA ALA A 112 -3.47 -1.44 -3.25
C ALA A 112 -2.57 -1.50 -2.01
N MET A 113 -2.07 -0.36 -1.54
CA MET A 113 -1.27 -0.28 -0.32
C MET A 113 -2.03 -0.81 0.90
N LEU A 114 -3.28 -0.39 1.08
CA LEU A 114 -4.08 -0.75 2.25
C LEU A 114 -4.55 -2.21 2.23
N TYR A 115 -5.04 -2.70 1.09
CA TYR A 115 -5.58 -4.06 1.00
C TYR A 115 -4.48 -5.13 0.98
N GLU A 116 -3.28 -4.81 0.50
CA GLU A 116 -2.16 -5.75 0.46
C GLU A 116 -1.33 -5.75 1.75
N ALA A 117 -1.19 -4.58 2.40
CA ALA A 117 -0.28 -4.43 3.55
C ALA A 117 -0.96 -4.00 4.86
N GLY A 118 -2.27 -3.76 4.85
CA GLY A 118 -2.99 -3.23 6.01
C GLY A 118 -2.62 -1.78 6.33
N ASP A 119 -2.89 -1.35 7.57
CA ASP A 119 -2.74 0.05 8.00
C ASP A 119 -1.30 0.45 8.39
N GLY A 120 -0.34 -0.48 8.29
CA GLY A 120 1.07 -0.25 8.63
C GLY A 120 1.83 0.47 7.50
N SER A 121 2.43 1.63 7.79
CA SER A 121 3.11 2.46 6.78
C SER A 121 4.26 1.75 6.05
N LYS A 122 5.03 0.91 6.74
CA LYS A 122 6.18 0.19 6.16
C LYS A 122 5.79 -0.73 5.00
N GLY A 123 4.78 -1.59 5.22
CA GLY A 123 4.28 -2.50 4.19
C GLY A 123 3.58 -1.74 3.06
N GLN A 124 2.83 -0.69 3.40
CA GLN A 124 2.20 0.18 2.41
C GLN A 124 3.24 0.79 1.45
N PHE A 125 4.31 1.41 1.95
CA PHE A 125 5.34 1.99 1.09
C PHE A 125 6.09 0.95 0.26
N ALA A 126 6.28 -0.26 0.78
CA ALA A 126 6.86 -1.36 0.03
C ALA A 126 6.01 -1.75 -1.19
N VAL A 127 4.69 -1.95 -1.00
CA VAL A 127 3.74 -2.25 -2.08
C VAL A 127 3.63 -1.08 -3.06
N GLY A 128 3.50 0.15 -2.56
CA GLY A 128 3.41 1.35 -3.38
C GLY A 128 4.64 1.54 -4.28
N GLN A 129 5.83 1.23 -3.77
CA GLN A 129 7.06 1.33 -4.56
C GLN A 129 7.09 0.30 -5.70
N VAL A 130 6.60 -0.92 -5.47
CA VAL A 130 6.47 -1.94 -6.52
C VAL A 130 5.49 -1.48 -7.60
N ILE A 131 4.35 -0.88 -7.24
CA ILE A 131 3.37 -0.36 -8.21
C ILE A 131 3.99 0.73 -9.09
N ILE A 132 4.72 1.67 -8.48
CA ILE A 132 5.42 2.73 -9.21
C ILE A 132 6.52 2.15 -10.11
N ASN A 133 7.28 1.16 -9.62
CA ASN A 133 8.29 0.46 -10.40
C ASN A 133 7.66 -0.22 -11.63
N ARG A 134 6.52 -0.91 -11.46
CA ARG A 134 5.75 -1.52 -12.54
C ARG A 134 5.31 -0.47 -13.56
N ALA A 135 4.67 0.61 -13.13
CA ALA A 135 4.20 1.66 -14.05
C ALA A 135 5.33 2.19 -14.97
N ARG A 136 6.54 2.30 -14.42
CA ARG A 136 7.75 2.74 -15.15
C ARG A 136 8.42 1.66 -16.01
N HIS A 137 8.10 0.38 -15.80
CA HIS A 137 8.74 -0.75 -16.49
C HIS A 137 7.91 -1.19 -17.70
N PRO A 138 8.50 -1.37 -18.90
CA PRO A 138 7.75 -1.59 -20.15
C PRO A 138 6.83 -2.81 -20.16
N ALA A 139 7.12 -3.84 -19.37
CA ALA A 139 6.28 -5.05 -19.24
C ALA A 139 4.92 -4.83 -18.56
N PHE A 140 4.64 -3.64 -18.00
CA PHE A 140 3.42 -3.37 -17.25
C PHE A 140 2.65 -2.16 -17.81
N PRO A 141 1.34 -2.05 -17.49
CA PRO A 141 0.52 -0.89 -17.84
C PRO A 141 1.15 0.44 -17.42
N LYS A 142 0.85 1.50 -18.19
CA LYS A 142 1.45 2.83 -18.03
C LYS A 142 0.62 3.77 -17.18
N SER A 143 -0.20 3.27 -16.26
CA SER A 143 -0.96 4.06 -15.29
C SER A 143 -1.02 3.33 -13.96
N ILE A 144 -1.23 4.06 -12.87
CA ILE A 144 -1.22 3.48 -11.52
C ILE A 144 -2.42 2.53 -11.35
N CYS A 145 -3.62 2.99 -11.68
CA CYS A 145 -4.83 2.16 -11.72
C CYS A 145 -4.69 1.00 -12.70
N GLY A 146 -4.06 1.21 -13.85
CA GLY A 146 -3.83 0.15 -14.83
C GLY A 146 -2.96 -0.98 -14.28
N VAL A 147 -1.93 -0.66 -13.49
CA VAL A 147 -1.09 -1.64 -12.79
C VAL A 147 -1.87 -2.34 -11.69
N VAL A 148 -2.60 -1.58 -10.86
CA VAL A 148 -3.33 -2.13 -9.71
C VAL A 148 -4.42 -3.10 -10.15
N PHE A 149 -5.17 -2.77 -11.20
CA PHE A 149 -6.27 -3.59 -11.70
C PHE A 149 -5.88 -4.49 -12.87
N GLN A 150 -4.58 -4.65 -13.13
CA GLN A 150 -4.08 -5.51 -14.20
C GLN A 150 -4.56 -6.95 -14.01
N GLY A 151 -5.18 -7.49 -15.05
CA GLY A 151 -5.68 -8.87 -15.06
C GLY A 151 -6.96 -9.07 -14.25
N SER A 152 -7.52 -8.02 -13.64
CA SER A 152 -8.70 -8.17 -12.77
C SER A 152 -9.99 -8.56 -13.53
N GLU A 153 -9.99 -8.47 -14.87
CA GLU A 153 -11.06 -8.92 -15.76
C GLU A 153 -10.80 -10.34 -16.33
N ARG A 154 -9.67 -10.97 -16.01
CA ARG A 154 -9.26 -12.28 -16.56
C ARG A 154 -9.66 -13.41 -15.61
N SER A 155 -10.05 -14.55 -16.18
CA SER A 155 -10.28 -15.79 -15.41
C SER A 155 -8.98 -16.45 -14.94
N THR A 156 -7.84 -16.11 -15.53
CA THR A 156 -6.52 -16.72 -15.26
C THR A 156 -5.83 -16.15 -14.02
N GLY A 157 -6.54 -15.38 -13.20
CA GLY A 157 -6.02 -14.79 -11.97
C GLY A 157 -5.59 -13.33 -12.11
N CYS A 158 -5.43 -12.69 -10.94
CA CYS A 158 -5.29 -11.25 -10.81
C CYS A 158 -3.93 -10.89 -10.23
N GLN A 159 -3.36 -9.78 -10.68
CA GLN A 159 -2.01 -9.38 -10.27
C GLN A 159 -1.96 -8.97 -8.78
N PHE A 160 -3.05 -8.37 -8.30
CA PHE A 160 -3.31 -8.07 -6.90
C PHE A 160 -4.56 -8.82 -6.48
N THR A 161 -4.46 -9.65 -5.45
CA THR A 161 -5.51 -10.62 -5.07
C THR A 161 -6.80 -9.93 -4.65
N PHE A 162 -6.68 -8.79 -3.95
CA PHE A 162 -7.82 -8.00 -3.47
C PHE A 162 -8.78 -7.53 -4.59
N THR A 163 -8.31 -7.51 -5.84
CA THR A 163 -9.10 -7.06 -7.00
C THR A 163 -10.08 -8.12 -7.52
N CYS A 164 -9.99 -9.36 -7.01
CA CYS A 164 -10.73 -10.52 -7.52
C CYS A 164 -11.27 -11.46 -6.44
N ASP A 165 -10.72 -11.44 -5.23
CA ASP A 165 -11.18 -12.25 -4.10
C ASP A 165 -12.40 -11.65 -3.37
N GLY A 166 -12.92 -10.52 -3.85
CA GLY A 166 -14.02 -9.78 -3.23
C GLY A 166 -13.61 -8.94 -2.03
N ALA A 167 -12.33 -8.80 -1.71
CA ALA A 167 -11.85 -8.02 -0.57
C ALA A 167 -12.31 -6.56 -0.61
N LEU A 168 -12.51 -5.97 -1.79
CA LEU A 168 -13.08 -4.63 -1.95
C LEU A 168 -14.48 -4.45 -1.35
N SER A 169 -15.21 -5.54 -1.08
CA SER A 169 -16.46 -5.49 -0.31
C SER A 169 -16.24 -5.23 1.18
N ARG A 170 -15.07 -5.58 1.72
CA ARG A 170 -14.68 -5.29 3.10
C ARG A 170 -14.17 -3.86 3.17
N ARG A 171 -14.83 -3.03 3.96
CA ARG A 171 -14.43 -1.64 4.17
C ARG A 171 -13.48 -1.51 5.37
N TYR A 172 -12.32 -0.91 5.17
CA TYR A 172 -11.45 -0.45 6.26
C TYR A 172 -12.04 0.80 6.93
N SER A 173 -11.60 1.12 8.15
CA SER A 173 -11.99 2.38 8.79
C SER A 173 -11.61 3.59 7.93
N ASP A 174 -12.42 4.64 7.96
CA ASP A 174 -12.14 5.87 7.20
C ASP A 174 -10.77 6.46 7.56
N ALA A 175 -10.34 6.35 8.82
CA ALA A 175 -9.00 6.79 9.24
C ALA A 175 -7.87 6.01 8.56
N ALA A 176 -8.01 4.69 8.38
CA ALA A 176 -7.03 3.87 7.68
C ALA A 176 -7.01 4.18 6.18
N TRP A 177 -8.19 4.40 5.58
CA TRP A 177 -8.32 4.85 4.20
C TRP A 177 -7.63 6.21 3.97
N THR A 178 -7.90 7.20 4.81
CA THR A 178 -7.26 8.52 4.72
C THR A 178 -5.74 8.44 4.89
N ARG A 179 -5.24 7.63 5.84
CA ARG A 179 -3.79 7.42 5.97
C ARG A 179 -3.17 6.80 4.72
N ALA A 180 -3.84 5.82 4.11
CA ALA A 180 -3.39 5.21 2.86
C ALA A 180 -3.35 6.24 1.71
N GLN A 181 -4.36 7.12 1.61
CA GLN A 181 -4.36 8.22 0.64
C GLN A 181 -3.19 9.19 0.85
N VAL A 182 -2.90 9.58 2.10
CA VAL A 182 -1.75 10.44 2.42
C VAL A 182 -0.43 9.75 2.05
N ASN A 183 -0.30 8.45 2.35
CA ASN A 183 0.88 7.69 1.97
C ASN A 183 1.06 7.59 0.44
N ALA A 184 -0.04 7.37 -0.30
CA ALA A 184 -0.04 7.39 -1.76
C ALA A 184 0.37 8.76 -2.32
N ASP A 185 -0.18 9.85 -1.77
CA ASP A 185 0.16 11.22 -2.18
C ASP A 185 1.65 11.52 -1.98
N MET A 186 2.24 11.11 -0.85
CA MET A 186 3.68 11.25 -0.60
C MET A 186 4.51 10.54 -1.67
N MET A 187 4.17 9.30 -2.02
CA MET A 187 4.88 8.53 -3.04
C MET A 187 4.72 9.11 -4.45
N MET A 188 3.52 9.58 -4.78
CA MET A 188 3.24 10.29 -6.04
C MET A 188 3.90 11.67 -6.14
N SER A 189 4.46 12.17 -5.03
CA SER A 189 5.14 13.47 -4.93
C SER A 189 6.66 13.33 -4.75
N GLY A 190 7.20 12.12 -4.92
CA GLY A 190 8.64 11.87 -4.96
C GLY A 190 9.19 11.08 -3.78
N LEU A 191 8.37 10.75 -2.77
CA LEU A 191 8.80 9.84 -1.71
C LEU A 191 9.14 8.46 -2.30
N THR A 192 10.33 7.97 -1.99
CA THR A 192 10.77 6.63 -2.38
C THR A 192 10.84 5.72 -1.16
N TYR A 193 10.74 4.41 -1.42
CA TYR A 193 11.00 3.38 -0.41
C TYR A 193 12.20 2.52 -0.84
N PRO A 194 13.45 2.94 -0.52
CA PRO A 194 14.66 2.31 -1.03
C PRO A 194 14.83 0.83 -0.64
N ALA A 195 14.22 0.41 0.47
CA ALA A 195 14.38 -0.93 1.01
C ALA A 195 13.91 -2.05 0.06
N VAL A 196 13.04 -1.77 -0.91
CA VAL A 196 12.59 -2.75 -1.93
C VAL A 196 13.21 -2.52 -3.31
N GLY A 197 14.10 -1.52 -3.46
CA GLY A 197 14.84 -1.28 -4.68
C GLY A 197 13.95 -1.16 -5.93
N LEU A 198 14.31 -1.89 -6.97
CA LEU A 198 13.58 -1.99 -8.25
C LEU A 198 12.68 -3.22 -8.33
N ALA A 199 12.18 -3.73 -7.19
CA ALA A 199 11.29 -4.87 -7.18
C ALA A 199 10.04 -4.60 -8.04
N THR A 200 9.67 -5.61 -8.83
CA THR A 200 8.45 -5.63 -9.66
C THR A 200 7.53 -6.77 -9.27
N HIS A 201 7.96 -7.67 -8.39
CA HIS A 201 7.18 -8.80 -7.91
C HIS A 201 7.38 -8.94 -6.41
N TYR A 202 6.35 -9.41 -5.73
CA TYR A 202 6.45 -9.83 -4.33
C TYR A 202 5.42 -10.91 -4.05
N HIS A 203 5.66 -11.65 -2.97
CA HIS A 203 4.68 -12.55 -2.37
C HIS A 203 5.00 -12.73 -0.88
N THR A 204 4.05 -13.24 -0.10
CA THR A 204 4.29 -13.58 1.30
C THR A 204 5.11 -14.85 1.43
N ASP A 205 5.83 -15.01 2.54
CA ASP A 205 6.72 -16.14 2.76
C ASP A 205 6.01 -17.49 2.93
N TRP A 206 4.69 -17.49 3.17
CA TRP A 206 3.84 -18.69 3.24
C TRP A 206 3.21 -19.12 1.91
N VAL A 207 3.51 -18.46 0.80
CA VAL A 207 3.07 -18.91 -0.54
C VAL A 207 4.26 -19.11 -1.49
N ARG A 208 4.03 -19.89 -2.55
CA ARG A 208 5.06 -20.22 -3.56
C ARG A 208 4.55 -20.04 -4.98
N PRO A 209 4.66 -18.85 -5.57
CA PRO A 209 4.38 -18.67 -6.98
C PRO A 209 5.43 -19.39 -7.85
N TYR A 210 5.02 -20.00 -8.96
CA TYR A 210 5.96 -20.70 -9.86
C TYR A 210 7.06 -19.78 -10.42
N TRP A 211 6.76 -18.51 -10.63
CA TRP A 211 7.73 -17.53 -11.11
C TRP A 211 8.81 -17.16 -10.08
N SER A 212 8.63 -17.48 -8.80
CA SER A 212 9.57 -17.06 -7.74
C SER A 212 10.99 -17.61 -7.97
N ASP A 213 11.12 -18.80 -8.57
CA ASP A 213 12.41 -19.42 -8.85
C ASP A 213 13.08 -18.87 -10.13
N SER A 214 12.36 -18.10 -10.97
CA SER A 214 12.90 -17.44 -12.17
C SER A 214 13.29 -15.98 -11.96
N LEU A 215 13.21 -15.48 -10.72
CA LEU A 215 13.55 -14.09 -10.36
C LEU A 215 14.59 -14.02 -9.23
N GLU A 216 15.20 -12.85 -9.06
CA GLU A 216 16.14 -12.58 -7.98
C GLU A 216 15.42 -11.99 -6.77
N LYS A 217 15.48 -12.66 -5.60
CA LYS A 217 14.99 -12.08 -4.34
C LYS A 217 15.96 -10.99 -3.88
N ILE A 218 15.47 -9.76 -3.72
CA ILE A 218 16.30 -8.58 -3.40
C ILE A 218 15.96 -7.89 -2.10
N ALA A 219 14.79 -8.14 -1.53
CA ALA A 219 14.41 -7.57 -0.23
C ALA A 219 13.41 -8.44 0.51
N ILE A 220 13.35 -8.23 1.83
CA ILE A 220 12.37 -8.82 2.73
C ILE A 220 11.81 -7.69 3.59
N VAL A 221 10.50 -7.49 3.57
CA VAL A 221 9.80 -6.52 4.41
C VAL A 221 8.72 -7.25 5.17
N ASP A 222 8.97 -7.44 6.46
CA ASP A 222 8.13 -8.25 7.34
C ASP A 222 8.01 -9.66 6.75
N THR A 223 6.82 -10.08 6.33
CA THR A 223 6.59 -11.40 5.73
C THR A 223 6.63 -11.39 4.19
N HIS A 224 6.79 -10.21 3.57
CA HIS A 224 6.82 -10.07 2.12
C HIS A 224 8.24 -10.22 1.58
N LEU A 225 8.37 -11.05 0.55
CA LEU A 225 9.60 -11.31 -0.19
C LEU A 225 9.50 -10.57 -1.53
N PHE A 226 10.48 -9.73 -1.85
CA PHE A 226 10.48 -8.87 -3.04
C PHE A 226 11.50 -9.34 -4.05
N PHE A 227 11.10 -9.33 -5.32
CA PHE A 227 11.88 -9.87 -6.42
C PHE A 227 11.99 -8.89 -7.59
N ARG A 228 13.13 -8.99 -8.29
CA ARG A 228 13.38 -8.30 -9.56
C ARG A 228 13.73 -9.31 -10.66
N TRP A 229 13.61 -8.85 -11.91
CA TRP A 229 14.13 -9.58 -13.05
C TRP A 229 15.67 -9.71 -12.98
N PRO A 230 16.23 -10.86 -13.38
CA PRO A 230 17.67 -10.97 -13.64
C PRO A 230 18.09 -10.13 -14.87
N GLY A 231 19.34 -9.68 -14.90
CA GLY A 231 19.92 -8.95 -16.02
C GLY A 231 19.32 -7.55 -16.26
N TYR A 232 19.29 -7.11 -17.52
CA TYR A 232 18.92 -5.74 -17.91
C TYR A 232 17.56 -5.28 -17.35
N TRP A 233 16.56 -6.15 -17.38
CA TRP A 233 15.19 -5.86 -16.94
C TRP A 233 15.07 -5.58 -15.43
N GLY A 234 16.07 -5.96 -14.63
CA GLY A 234 16.18 -5.61 -13.20
C GLY A 234 16.99 -4.34 -12.91
N THR A 235 17.55 -3.69 -13.92
CA THR A 235 18.44 -2.53 -13.76
C THR A 235 17.69 -1.20 -13.95
N PRO A 236 18.22 -0.06 -13.46
CA PRO A 236 17.61 1.25 -13.65
C PRO A 236 17.31 1.64 -15.12
N GLY A 237 17.98 1.00 -16.09
CA GLY A 237 17.76 1.21 -17.52
C GLY A 237 16.37 0.77 -18.00
N ALA A 238 15.76 -0.24 -17.38
CA ALA A 238 14.43 -0.71 -17.74
C ALA A 238 13.29 0.19 -17.20
N PHE A 239 13.56 1.03 -16.20
CA PHE A 239 12.55 1.83 -15.49
C PHE A 239 12.48 3.28 -15.98
N ARG A 240 12.54 3.44 -17.30
CA ARG A 240 12.51 4.75 -18.00
C ARG A 240 11.18 5.04 -18.71
N GLY A 241 10.19 4.14 -18.61
CA GLY A 241 8.89 4.32 -19.25
C GLY A 241 8.14 5.52 -18.66
N ALA A 242 7.52 6.30 -19.54
CA ALA A 242 6.60 7.37 -19.15
C ALA A 242 5.32 6.77 -18.54
N VAL A 243 4.92 7.29 -17.39
CA VAL A 243 3.65 6.97 -16.73
C VAL A 243 2.64 8.03 -17.14
N SER A 244 1.43 7.60 -17.49
CA SER A 244 0.28 8.46 -17.77
C SER A 244 0.03 9.40 -16.59
N GLY A 245 -0.18 10.68 -16.89
CA GLY A 245 -0.67 11.67 -15.93
C GLY A 245 -2.20 11.72 -15.83
N SER A 246 -2.91 10.81 -16.48
CA SER A 246 -4.37 10.77 -16.44
C SER A 246 -4.84 9.33 -16.27
N ASP A 247 -5.07 8.94 -15.02
CA ASP A 247 -5.71 7.66 -14.69
C ASP A 247 -7.23 7.78 -14.89
N GLY A 248 -7.78 6.85 -15.66
CA GLY A 248 -9.22 6.76 -15.91
C GLY A 248 -10.00 6.20 -14.72
N PRO A 249 -11.34 6.24 -14.76
CA PRO A 249 -12.17 5.59 -13.76
C PRO A 249 -12.01 4.07 -13.77
N VAL A 250 -12.31 3.46 -12.62
CA VAL A 250 -12.26 2.01 -12.39
C VAL A 250 -13.53 1.63 -11.66
N ALA A 251 -14.37 0.79 -12.26
CA ALA A 251 -15.67 0.39 -11.69
C ALA A 251 -15.54 -0.25 -10.31
N LYS A 252 -14.54 -1.12 -10.13
CA LYS A 252 -14.27 -1.78 -8.84
C LYS A 252 -13.91 -0.82 -7.70
N MET A 253 -13.52 0.42 -8.02
CA MET A 253 -13.22 1.46 -7.03
C MET A 253 -14.42 2.33 -6.66
N ALA A 254 -15.55 2.23 -7.37
CA ALA A 254 -16.69 3.15 -7.17
C ALA A 254 -17.22 3.15 -5.73
N ALA A 255 -17.20 2.00 -5.04
CA ALA A 255 -17.65 1.90 -3.66
C ALA A 255 -16.71 2.53 -2.63
N LEU A 256 -15.42 2.64 -2.95
CA LEU A 256 -14.39 3.19 -2.05
C LEU A 256 -14.02 4.64 -2.39
N SER A 257 -14.18 5.03 -3.66
CA SER A 257 -13.84 6.35 -4.15
C SER A 257 -15.02 7.01 -4.88
N PRO A 258 -15.58 8.10 -4.32
CA PRO A 258 -16.58 8.91 -5.00
C PRO A 258 -16.11 9.43 -6.36
N LEU A 259 -14.81 9.68 -6.54
CA LEU A 259 -14.25 10.18 -7.80
C LEU A 259 -14.30 9.14 -8.91
N HIS A 260 -14.15 7.86 -8.57
CA HIS A 260 -14.37 6.77 -9.52
C HIS A 260 -15.85 6.58 -9.82
N ALA A 261 -16.73 6.68 -8.81
CA ALA A 261 -18.19 6.57 -9.01
C ALA A 261 -18.75 7.70 -9.89
N LEU A 262 -18.41 8.96 -9.59
CA LEU A 262 -18.86 10.14 -10.34
C LEU A 262 -18.40 10.09 -11.79
N ALA A 263 -17.14 9.75 -12.04
CA ALA A 263 -16.60 9.63 -13.39
C ALA A 263 -17.25 8.48 -14.21
N LEU A 264 -17.92 7.54 -13.55
CA LEU A 264 -18.70 6.46 -14.20
C LEU A 264 -20.19 6.78 -14.30
N GLY A 265 -20.65 7.92 -13.80
CA GLY A 265 -22.07 8.27 -13.74
C GLY A 265 -22.88 7.41 -12.76
N VAL A 266 -22.23 6.77 -11.78
CA VAL A 266 -22.89 5.98 -10.74
C VAL A 266 -23.34 6.94 -9.62
N ALA A 267 -24.66 7.03 -9.40
CA ALA A 267 -25.22 7.88 -8.36
C ALA A 267 -24.75 7.43 -6.96
N PRO A 268 -24.39 8.34 -6.04
CA PRO A 268 -23.92 8.00 -4.69
C PRO A 268 -24.88 7.13 -3.87
N THR A 269 -26.16 7.10 -4.24
CA THR A 269 -27.23 6.35 -3.59
C THR A 269 -27.27 4.86 -3.94
N GLU A 270 -26.58 4.42 -5.00
CA GLU A 270 -26.48 2.99 -5.38
C GLU A 270 -25.32 2.27 -4.66
N LEU A 271 -24.51 3.01 -3.89
CA LEU A 271 -23.46 2.46 -3.03
C LEU A 271 -24.09 1.88 -1.77
N ALA A 272 -24.63 0.66 -1.88
CA ALA A 272 -25.13 -0.10 -0.74
C ALA A 272 -24.06 -0.16 0.38
N GLY A 273 -24.40 0.43 1.53
CA GLY A 273 -23.59 0.38 2.76
C GLY A 273 -22.94 1.71 3.17
N VAL A 274 -23.12 2.80 2.41
CA VAL A 274 -22.77 4.12 2.92
C VAL A 274 -23.96 4.66 3.70
N ASP A 275 -23.92 4.57 5.03
CA ASP A 275 -24.64 5.57 5.82
C ASP A 275 -23.87 6.89 5.64
N ALA A 276 -24.18 7.57 4.54
CA ALA A 276 -23.59 8.80 4.04
C ALA A 276 -23.58 9.94 5.06
N ASN A 277 -24.32 9.77 6.15
CA ASN A 277 -24.55 10.73 7.22
C ASN A 277 -23.70 10.46 8.48
N ALA A 278 -22.94 9.36 8.57
CA ALA A 278 -22.25 9.01 9.82
C ALA A 278 -21.02 9.87 10.18
N ALA A 279 -20.48 10.66 9.24
CA ALA A 279 -19.33 11.55 9.46
C ALA A 279 -19.62 13.05 9.24
N LEU A 280 -20.86 13.39 8.88
CA LEU A 280 -21.30 14.78 8.72
C LEU A 280 -22.33 15.05 9.80
N GLY A 281 -22.02 15.94 10.75
CA GLY A 281 -23.08 16.46 11.62
C GLY A 281 -24.13 17.14 10.73
N GLU A 282 -25.42 16.94 11.06
CA GLU A 282 -26.57 17.27 10.21
C GLU A 282 -26.36 18.49 9.29
N ALA A 283 -26.24 18.21 7.99
CA ALA A 283 -26.14 19.23 6.96
C ALA A 283 -27.52 19.87 6.77
N ARG A 284 -27.62 21.19 6.99
CA ARG A 284 -28.84 21.97 6.74
C ARG A 284 -28.67 22.75 5.45
N VAL A 285 -29.63 22.60 4.55
CA VAL A 285 -29.71 23.41 3.32
C VAL A 285 -30.71 24.53 3.56
N ILE A 286 -30.27 25.77 3.43
CA ILE A 286 -31.15 26.94 3.37
C ILE A 286 -31.34 27.30 1.91
N ALA A 287 -32.57 27.14 1.43
CA ALA A 287 -32.94 27.50 0.07
C ALA A 287 -32.99 29.03 -0.06
N GLY A 288 -32.36 29.56 -1.11
CA GLY A 288 -32.45 30.99 -1.39
C GLY A 288 -33.86 31.36 -1.85
N ALA A 289 -34.41 32.46 -1.33
CA ALA A 289 -35.74 32.97 -1.68
C ALA A 289 -35.65 34.33 -2.39
N GLY A 290 -36.66 34.69 -3.19
CA GLY A 290 -36.70 35.96 -3.91
C GLY A 290 -35.58 36.09 -4.95
N GLU A 291 -34.81 37.17 -4.90
CA GLU A 291 -33.66 37.41 -5.80
C GLU A 291 -32.52 36.37 -5.63
N ALA A 292 -32.52 35.62 -4.52
CA ALA A 292 -31.59 34.52 -4.27
C ALA A 292 -32.14 33.14 -4.67
N ALA A 293 -33.28 33.06 -5.37
CA ALA A 293 -33.84 31.79 -5.83
C ALA A 293 -32.82 30.98 -6.65
N GLY A 294 -32.53 29.75 -6.21
CA GLY A 294 -31.51 28.87 -6.79
C GLY A 294 -30.08 29.14 -6.31
N ARG A 295 -29.88 30.05 -5.34
CA ARG A 295 -28.59 30.31 -4.68
C ARG A 295 -28.55 29.72 -3.27
N ASP A 296 -28.67 28.40 -3.18
CA ASP A 296 -28.76 27.69 -1.89
C ASP A 296 -27.46 27.83 -1.06
N THR A 297 -27.63 27.90 0.26
CA THR A 297 -26.53 27.87 1.22
C THR A 297 -26.59 26.61 2.08
N ILE A 298 -25.47 25.93 2.25
CA ILE A 298 -25.36 24.69 3.01
C ILE A 298 -24.57 24.95 4.28
N TYR A 299 -25.16 24.64 5.43
CA TYR A 299 -24.55 24.74 6.76
C TYR A 299 -24.29 23.38 7.36
N VAL A 300 -23.02 23.10 7.68
CA VAL A 300 -22.60 21.77 8.16
C VAL A 300 -21.80 21.87 9.46
N ALA A 301 -22.05 20.93 10.36
CA ALA A 301 -21.15 20.68 11.49
C ALA A 301 -20.00 19.77 11.02
N LEU A 302 -18.80 20.30 11.03
CA LEU A 302 -17.58 19.62 10.62
C LEU A 302 -16.97 18.85 11.79
N ASP A 303 -16.38 17.70 11.52
CA ASP A 303 -15.57 17.02 12.53
C ASP A 303 -14.29 17.82 12.80
N ARG A 304 -14.12 18.28 14.03
CA ARG A 304 -12.93 19.00 14.48
C ARG A 304 -11.64 18.17 14.33
N LYS A 305 -11.74 16.84 14.36
CA LYS A 305 -10.59 15.93 14.21
C LYS A 305 -10.24 15.67 12.74
N ALA A 306 -11.08 16.07 11.79
CA ALA A 306 -10.83 15.84 10.38
C ALA A 306 -9.70 16.76 9.85
N ALA A 307 -9.00 16.27 8.83
CA ALA A 307 -7.97 17.04 8.14
C ALA A 307 -8.60 18.25 7.41
N PRO A 308 -7.99 19.45 7.43
CA PRO A 308 -8.55 20.65 6.80
C PRO A 308 -8.88 20.49 5.31
N GLU A 309 -8.11 19.66 4.62
CA GLU A 309 -8.26 19.35 3.20
C GLU A 309 -9.54 18.57 2.92
N SER A 310 -9.99 17.74 3.87
CA SER A 310 -11.20 16.95 3.74
C SER A 310 -12.47 17.80 3.68
N PHE A 311 -12.44 19.03 4.20
CA PHE A 311 -13.56 19.95 4.15
C PHE A 311 -13.94 20.37 2.73
N VAL A 312 -12.93 20.46 1.83
CA VAL A 312 -13.16 20.75 0.41
C VAL A 312 -13.92 19.61 -0.24
N THR A 313 -13.51 18.37 0.02
CA THR A 313 -14.19 17.18 -0.49
C THR A 313 -15.64 17.10 0.01
N THR A 314 -15.88 17.41 1.28
CA THR A 314 -17.23 17.50 1.85
C THR A 314 -18.08 18.57 1.16
N ALA A 315 -17.51 19.76 0.92
CA ALA A 315 -18.22 20.84 0.24
C ALA A 315 -18.56 20.48 -1.21
N LEU A 316 -17.60 19.96 -1.97
CA LEU A 316 -17.83 19.52 -3.35
C LEU A 316 -18.92 18.45 -3.43
N ARG A 317 -18.89 17.47 -2.52
CA ARG A 317 -19.91 16.42 -2.43
C ARG A 317 -21.32 16.99 -2.17
N LEU A 318 -21.45 17.93 -1.25
CA LEU A 318 -22.76 18.51 -0.88
C LEU A 318 -23.25 19.53 -1.90
N CYS A 319 -22.34 20.21 -2.59
CA CYS A 319 -22.65 21.12 -3.68
C CYS A 319 -23.13 20.39 -4.94
N GLY A 320 -22.67 19.15 -5.18
CA GLY A 320 -23.01 18.37 -6.37
C GLY A 320 -22.73 19.15 -7.66
N ASP A 321 -23.67 19.09 -8.60
CA ASP A 321 -23.58 19.77 -9.91
C ASP A 321 -24.29 21.13 -9.93
N LYS A 322 -24.61 21.71 -8.76
CA LYS A 322 -25.30 23.00 -8.71
C LYS A 322 -24.40 24.11 -9.27
N PRO A 323 -24.90 24.95 -10.20
CA PRO A 323 -24.11 26.03 -10.82
C PRO A 323 -23.79 27.17 -9.83
N TYR A 324 -24.55 27.22 -8.73
CA TYR A 324 -24.23 28.01 -7.57
C TYR A 324 -24.24 27.11 -6.34
N CYS A 325 -23.19 27.18 -5.53
CA CYS A 325 -23.19 26.56 -4.22
C CYS A 325 -22.39 27.38 -3.23
N LYS A 326 -23.02 27.74 -2.12
CA LYS A 326 -22.34 28.32 -0.97
C LYS A 326 -22.36 27.32 0.18
N PHE A 327 -21.18 26.87 0.59
CA PHE A 327 -20.99 25.93 1.68
C PHE A 327 -20.27 26.62 2.84
N MET A 328 -20.77 26.46 4.05
CA MET A 328 -20.16 27.01 5.25
C MET A 328 -20.18 25.96 6.37
N GLY A 329 -19.05 25.81 7.05
CA GLY A 329 -18.83 24.76 8.04
C GLY A 329 -18.27 25.27 9.36
N TRP A 330 -18.71 24.64 10.46
CA TRP A 330 -18.29 24.93 11.83
C TRP A 330 -17.86 23.65 12.52
N THR A 331 -16.68 23.65 13.15
CA THR A 331 -16.22 22.52 13.98
C THR A 331 -16.84 22.53 15.38
N ASN A 332 -17.29 23.72 15.85
CA ASN A 332 -18.08 23.83 17.06
C ASN A 332 -19.58 23.81 16.71
N PRO A 333 -20.29 22.70 17.00
CA PRO A 333 -21.70 22.56 16.63
C PRO A 333 -22.61 23.58 17.33
N THR A 334 -22.24 24.11 18.51
CA THR A 334 -23.04 25.12 19.23
C THR A 334 -22.99 26.50 18.57
N LEU A 335 -22.03 26.72 17.67
CA LEU A 335 -21.86 27.96 16.92
C LEU A 335 -22.31 27.81 15.46
N LYS A 336 -22.78 26.61 15.06
CA LYS A 336 -23.43 26.43 13.77
C LYS A 336 -24.77 27.19 13.79
N PRO A 337 -25.04 28.06 12.81
CA PRO A 337 -26.30 28.78 12.75
C PRO A 337 -27.45 27.88 12.30
N ASP A 338 -28.63 28.19 12.81
CA ASP A 338 -29.89 27.54 12.42
C ASP A 338 -30.57 28.21 11.23
N SER A 339 -30.18 29.43 10.87
CA SER A 339 -30.75 30.20 9.76
C SER A 339 -29.70 31.12 9.12
N ASP A 340 -30.05 31.76 8.00
CA ASP A 340 -29.20 32.77 7.35
C ASP A 340 -28.99 34.03 8.19
N ALA A 341 -29.82 34.26 9.21
CA ALA A 341 -29.63 35.32 10.20
C ALA A 341 -28.57 34.90 11.23
N MET A 342 -27.30 34.97 10.83
CA MET A 342 -26.16 34.67 11.71
C MET A 342 -25.81 35.86 12.60
N SER A 343 -25.39 35.59 13.83
CA SER A 343 -24.70 36.57 14.69
C SER A 343 -23.25 36.78 14.25
N ASP A 344 -22.63 37.89 14.69
CA ASP A 344 -21.20 38.14 14.44
C ASP A 344 -20.31 37.06 15.05
N MET A 345 -20.70 36.53 16.21
CA MET A 345 -20.00 35.42 16.85
C MET A 345 -20.04 34.15 16.00
N GLN A 346 -21.19 33.81 15.40
CA GLN A 346 -21.31 32.65 14.51
C GLN A 346 -20.52 32.84 13.21
N ARG A 347 -20.53 34.04 12.63
CA ARG A 347 -19.68 34.38 11.47
C ARG A 347 -18.20 34.24 11.79
N ALA A 348 -17.76 34.80 12.92
CA ALA A 348 -16.37 34.71 13.37
C ALA A 348 -15.97 33.30 13.79
N ALA A 349 -16.91 32.43 14.17
CA ALA A 349 -16.64 31.05 14.53
C ALA A 349 -16.58 30.08 13.33
N MET A 350 -16.88 30.56 12.12
CA MET A 350 -16.87 29.72 10.92
C MET A 350 -15.47 29.19 10.66
N THR A 351 -15.38 27.88 10.46
CA THR A 351 -14.13 27.15 10.25
C THR A 351 -13.75 27.13 8.78
N PHE A 352 -14.73 26.87 7.90
CA PHE A 352 -14.50 26.65 6.48
C PHE A 352 -15.63 27.22 5.63
N SER A 353 -15.28 27.79 4.48
CA SER A 353 -16.22 28.33 3.51
C SER A 353 -15.79 27.92 2.13
N TYR A 354 -16.74 27.44 1.33
CA TYR A 354 -16.55 27.18 -0.08
C TYR A 354 -17.65 27.87 -0.87
N LEU A 355 -17.30 28.53 -1.96
CA LEU A 355 -18.24 29.22 -2.83
C LEU A 355 -17.91 28.90 -4.27
N ARG A 356 -18.89 28.37 -5.00
CA ARG A 356 -18.90 28.24 -6.46
C ARG A 356 -20.03 29.05 -7.04
N ASP A 357 -19.71 29.88 -8.02
CA ASP A 357 -20.64 30.65 -8.84
C ASP A 357 -20.12 30.60 -10.29
N ASP A 358 -20.63 29.63 -11.05
CA ASP A 358 -20.19 29.36 -12.42
C ASP A 358 -20.46 30.56 -13.35
N LYS A 359 -21.55 31.29 -13.09
CA LYS A 359 -21.89 32.50 -13.85
C LYS A 359 -20.88 33.62 -13.64
N ALA A 360 -20.35 33.72 -12.43
CA ALA A 360 -19.33 34.70 -12.08
C ALA A 360 -17.89 34.20 -12.35
N GLY A 361 -17.72 32.95 -12.80
CA GLY A 361 -16.41 32.32 -12.94
C GLY A 361 -15.64 32.26 -11.62
N PHE A 362 -16.36 32.12 -10.49
CA PHE A 362 -15.79 32.23 -9.16
C PHE A 362 -15.89 30.90 -8.41
N GLU A 363 -14.74 30.34 -8.04
CA GLU A 363 -14.66 29.17 -7.17
C GLU A 363 -13.54 29.35 -6.16
N LYS A 364 -13.87 29.34 -4.86
CA LYS A 364 -12.88 29.47 -3.78
C LYS A 364 -13.25 28.67 -2.55
N ALA A 365 -12.21 28.08 -1.95
CA ALA A 365 -12.22 27.51 -0.61
C ALA A 365 -11.38 28.41 0.33
N LEU A 366 -11.93 28.72 1.50
CA LEU A 366 -11.31 29.56 2.52
C LEU A 366 -11.41 28.90 3.89
N TRP A 367 -10.34 29.01 4.69
CA TRP A 367 -10.25 28.46 6.03
C TRP A 367 -10.12 29.57 7.06
N ASN A 368 -10.58 29.27 8.27
CA ASN A 368 -10.22 30.03 9.45
C ASN A 368 -8.75 29.77 9.81
N CYS A 369 -7.86 30.63 9.36
CA CYS A 369 -6.42 30.50 9.63
C CYS A 369 -6.03 30.69 11.11
N SER A 370 -6.94 31.18 11.96
CA SER A 370 -6.73 31.17 13.41
C SER A 370 -6.94 29.78 14.03
N GLU A 371 -7.70 28.92 13.36
CA GLU A 371 -7.98 27.54 13.77
C GLU A 371 -7.08 26.54 13.03
N TYR A 372 -6.90 26.73 11.72
CA TYR A 372 -6.10 25.87 10.84
C TYR A 372 -5.10 26.70 10.04
N LYS A 373 -3.83 26.73 10.46
CA LYS A 373 -2.78 27.49 9.76
C LYS A 373 -2.64 27.08 8.30
N ARG A 374 -2.47 28.06 7.41
CA ARG A 374 -2.23 27.88 5.98
C ARG A 374 -0.98 28.63 5.56
N ASP A 375 -0.25 28.08 4.60
CA ASP A 375 0.96 28.72 4.06
C ASP A 375 0.62 29.85 3.09
N ASP A 376 -0.55 29.79 2.43
CA ASP A 376 -1.06 30.84 1.55
C ASP A 376 -2.12 31.68 2.25
N ALA A 377 -1.79 32.95 2.53
CA ALA A 377 -2.70 33.91 3.15
C ALA A 377 -3.99 34.15 2.32
N ARG A 378 -3.98 33.88 1.01
CA ARG A 378 -5.17 34.00 0.14
C ARG A 378 -6.20 32.91 0.42
N GLN A 379 -5.81 31.82 1.09
CA GLN A 379 -6.71 30.76 1.55
C GLN A 379 -7.33 31.10 2.91
N CYS A 380 -6.94 32.19 3.54
CA CYS A 380 -7.49 32.62 4.82
C CYS A 380 -8.75 33.45 4.60
N MET A 381 -9.79 33.17 5.40
CA MET A 381 -10.95 34.04 5.48
C MET A 381 -10.54 35.43 5.96
N LYS A 382 -11.09 36.47 5.33
CA LYS A 382 -11.04 37.83 5.86
C LYS A 382 -11.94 37.89 7.09
N ARG A 383 -11.39 38.39 8.20
CA ARG A 383 -12.09 38.53 9.47
C ARG A 383 -12.31 40.00 9.79
#